data_AF-A0A931G3A2-F1
#
_entry.id   AF-A0A931G3A2-F1
#
_cell.length_a   1.000
_cell.length_b   1.000
_cell.length_c   1.000
_cell.angle_alpha   90.00
_cell.angle_beta   90.00
_cell.angle_gamma   90.00
#
_symmetry.space_group_name_H-M   'P 1'
#
loop_
_entity.id
_entity.type
_entity.pdbx_description
1 polymer ?
#
loop_
_entity_poly.entity_id
_entity_poly.type
_entity_poly.pdbx_seq_one_letter_code
_entity_poly.pdbx_strand_id
1 'polypeptide(L)'
;MWAVGAWIVVLLAAVFWSVRNDAATVQEQRDIGHAVPELRRATGALVTAAQDERWAIRLGELRVDDCSLNPAWTGRRVSRDLTVYVPEGDAQAALDGITAGLPDTYGASVVAARGGTQLSLFADAGGFIAIDAEARSSDQVLTVRVDSGCRPPTGKVDESDPVAGPAPELFAGTLAALTATGDQREPSAEGTPGPGGESGATPGSGSEPGAGGATGSKAGPRVRAVTCPTGGTAATFEADAGTADPDDAPRGVPDGLTPVWSEPGGWAYRIGAESVVVTNQGGRLVVSVTTGCRAG
;
A
#
# COMPACT_ATOMS: atom_id res chain seq x y z
N MET A 1 5.27 48.80 -38.13
CA MET A 1 4.58 47.53 -37.82
C MET A 1 5.56 46.35 -37.68
N TRP A 2 6.52 46.15 -38.60
CA TRP A 2 7.50 45.05 -38.52
C TRP A 2 8.39 45.05 -37.26
N ALA A 3 8.82 46.23 -36.80
CA ALA A 3 9.64 46.36 -35.58
C ALA A 3 8.93 45.83 -34.33
N VAL A 4 7.61 46.03 -34.22
CA VAL A 4 6.81 45.53 -33.09
C VAL A 4 6.72 43.99 -33.14
N GLY A 5 6.49 43.42 -34.33
CA GLY A 5 6.46 41.97 -34.52
C GLY A 5 7.79 41.30 -34.16
N ALA A 6 8.91 41.88 -34.59
CA ALA A 6 10.25 41.38 -34.23
C ALA A 6 10.48 41.39 -32.72
N TRP A 7 10.09 42.47 -32.03
CA TRP A 7 10.20 42.55 -30.57
C TRP A 7 9.31 41.55 -29.84
N ILE A 8 8.08 41.32 -30.31
CA ILE A 8 7.19 40.30 -29.74
C ILE A 8 7.85 38.92 -29.82
N VAL A 9 8.42 38.56 -30.96
CA VAL A 9 9.12 37.27 -31.14
C VAL A 9 10.32 37.15 -30.21
N VAL A 10 11.14 38.20 -30.08
CA VAL A 10 12.29 38.22 -29.18
C VAL A 10 11.87 38.08 -27.71
N LEU A 11 10.83 38.79 -27.29
CA LEU A 11 10.32 38.70 -25.90
C LEU A 11 9.72 37.33 -25.62
N LEU A 12 8.96 36.75 -26.55
CA LEU A 12 8.45 35.39 -26.40
C LEU A 12 9.59 34.37 -26.32
N ALA A 13 10.62 34.50 -27.15
CA ALA A 13 11.80 33.65 -27.09
C ALA A 13 12.57 33.80 -25.77
N ALA A 14 12.73 35.04 -25.27
CA ALA A 14 13.39 35.31 -23.99
C ALA A 14 12.59 34.75 -22.80
N VAL A 15 11.26 34.92 -22.79
CA VAL A 15 10.38 34.32 -21.77
C VAL A 15 10.45 32.80 -21.83
N PHE A 16 10.39 32.20 -23.02
CA PHE A 16 10.51 30.75 -23.17
C PHE A 16 11.87 30.22 -22.72
N TRP A 17 12.96 30.93 -23.05
CA TRP A 17 14.31 30.59 -22.61
C TRP A 17 14.46 30.70 -21.09
N SER A 18 13.96 31.78 -20.50
CA SER A 18 13.96 32.01 -19.05
C SER A 18 13.18 30.93 -18.33
N VAL A 19 11.93 30.67 -18.74
CA VAL A 19 11.08 29.60 -18.20
C VAL A 19 11.70 28.22 -18.37
N ARG A 20 12.67 28.02 -19.28
CA ARG A 20 13.30 26.71 -19.50
C ARG A 20 14.67 26.55 -18.83
N ASN A 21 15.43 27.63 -18.66
CA ASN A 21 16.81 27.57 -18.20
C ASN A 21 17.05 28.25 -16.84
N ASP A 22 16.19 29.17 -16.42
CA ASP A 22 16.35 29.80 -15.12
C ASP A 22 15.93 28.81 -14.04
N ALA A 23 16.79 28.66 -13.02
CA ALA A 23 16.48 27.82 -11.86
C ALA A 23 15.20 28.36 -11.18
N ALA A 24 14.35 27.44 -10.70
CA ALA A 24 13.13 27.81 -10.00
C ALA A 24 13.47 28.81 -8.87
N THR A 25 12.92 30.02 -8.94
CA THR A 25 13.19 31.10 -7.98
C THR A 25 12.63 30.82 -6.59
N VAL A 26 11.91 29.71 -6.40
CA VAL A 26 11.59 29.15 -5.10
C VAL A 26 12.73 28.22 -4.67
N GLN A 27 13.70 28.77 -3.94
CA GLN A 27 14.88 28.09 -3.38
C GLN A 27 14.57 26.87 -2.49
N GLU A 28 13.32 26.54 -2.24
CA GLU A 28 12.91 25.49 -1.30
C GLU A 28 12.37 24.21 -1.96
N GLN A 29 12.21 24.17 -3.29
CA GLN A 29 11.84 22.92 -3.97
C GLN A 29 13.06 21.99 -4.07
N ARG A 30 13.38 21.37 -2.93
CA ARG A 30 14.34 20.28 -2.85
C ARG A 30 13.91 19.14 -3.77
N ASP A 31 14.91 18.53 -4.39
CA ASP A 31 14.73 17.43 -5.32
C ASP A 31 14.14 16.18 -4.67
N ILE A 32 13.77 15.20 -5.49
CA ILE A 32 13.13 13.97 -5.02
C ILE A 32 14.06 13.13 -4.11
N GLY A 33 15.38 13.21 -4.30
CA GLY A 33 16.35 12.51 -3.45
C GLY A 33 16.34 12.99 -2.00
N HIS A 34 16.11 14.29 -1.78
CA HIS A 34 15.97 14.86 -0.43
C HIS A 34 14.64 14.52 0.25
N ALA A 35 13.59 14.24 -0.52
CA ALA A 35 12.26 13.96 0.04
C ALA A 35 12.14 12.55 0.63
N VAL A 36 12.88 11.57 0.08
CA VAL A 36 12.74 10.15 0.47
C VAL A 36 13.08 9.91 1.94
N PRO A 37 14.19 10.44 2.50
CA PRO A 37 14.48 10.25 3.93
C PRO A 37 13.46 10.92 4.86
N GLU A 38 12.91 12.08 4.46
CA GLU A 38 11.86 12.79 5.22
C GLU A 38 10.55 11.98 5.18
N LEU A 39 10.16 11.50 4.00
CA LEU A 39 8.97 10.66 3.82
C LEU A 39 9.07 9.38 4.63
N ARG A 40 10.22 8.70 4.64
CA ARG A 40 10.44 7.49 5.46
C ARG A 40 10.30 7.77 6.96
N ARG A 41 10.83 8.89 7.45
CA ARG A 41 10.68 9.32 8.84
C ARG A 41 9.21 9.60 9.18
N ALA A 42 8.51 10.31 8.31
CA ALA A 42 7.08 10.58 8.45
C ALA A 42 6.25 9.29 8.44
N THR A 43 6.56 8.32 7.57
CA THR A 43 5.89 7.01 7.56
C THR A 43 6.16 6.23 8.85
N GLY A 44 7.39 6.26 9.37
CA GLY A 44 7.71 5.63 10.66
C GLY A 44 6.92 6.24 11.83
N ALA A 45 6.79 7.58 11.85
CA ALA A 45 5.96 8.28 12.82
C ALA A 45 4.47 7.91 12.67
N LEU A 46 3.96 7.86 11.43
CA LEU A 46 2.59 7.47 11.14
C LEU A 46 2.29 6.02 11.58
N VAL A 47 3.19 5.08 11.31
CA VAL A 47 3.06 3.67 11.77
C VAL A 47 3.09 3.60 13.29
N THR A 48 3.88 4.44 13.96
CA THR A 48 3.90 4.51 15.43
C THR A 48 2.57 5.05 15.96
N ALA A 49 2.05 6.12 15.37
CA ALA A 49 0.79 6.74 15.75
C ALA A 49 -0.43 5.83 15.51
N ALA A 50 -0.39 5.00 14.48
CA ALA A 50 -1.48 4.10 14.13
C ALA A 50 -1.45 2.77 14.92
N GLN A 51 -0.46 2.52 15.78
CA GLN A 51 -0.38 1.30 16.58
C GLN A 51 -1.31 1.35 17.80
N ASP A 52 -2.59 1.05 17.60
CA ASP A 52 -3.61 0.92 18.66
C ASP A 52 -4.22 -0.48 18.64
N GLU A 53 -4.47 -1.08 19.80
CA GLU A 53 -4.99 -2.44 19.92
C GLU A 53 -6.36 -2.66 19.26
N ARG A 54 -7.12 -1.59 19.01
CA ARG A 54 -8.48 -1.63 18.45
C ARG A 54 -8.55 -1.86 16.94
N TRP A 55 -7.47 -1.60 16.20
CA TRP A 55 -7.47 -1.71 14.74
C TRP A 55 -6.21 -2.40 14.21
N ALA A 56 -6.29 -2.92 12.99
CA ALA A 56 -5.18 -3.56 12.30
C ALA A 56 -4.59 -2.61 11.25
N ILE A 57 -3.28 -2.71 11.00
CA ILE A 57 -2.59 -1.87 10.01
C ILE A 57 -1.81 -2.71 8.99
N ARG A 58 -1.67 -2.17 7.77
CA ARG A 58 -0.84 -2.73 6.70
C ARG A 58 -0.04 -1.63 6.01
N LEU A 59 1.29 -1.78 6.01
CA LEU A 59 2.19 -0.86 5.34
C LEU A 59 2.28 -1.18 3.85
N GLY A 60 1.97 -0.20 3.01
CA GLY A 60 2.07 -0.30 1.56
C GLY A 60 3.50 -0.20 1.03
N GLU A 61 3.61 -0.37 -0.27
CA GLU A 61 4.86 -0.16 -1.02
C GLU A 61 5.21 1.32 -1.14
N LEU A 62 6.50 1.61 -1.14
CA LEU A 62 7.03 2.91 -1.51
C LEU A 62 6.86 3.07 -3.02
N ARG A 63 6.03 4.00 -3.45
CA ARG A 63 5.76 4.25 -4.86
C ARG A 63 6.49 5.50 -5.31
N VAL A 64 7.00 5.42 -6.53
CA VAL A 64 7.51 6.58 -7.23
C VAL A 64 6.72 6.73 -8.53
N ASP A 65 6.01 7.84 -8.63
CA ASP A 65 5.20 8.15 -9.80
C ASP A 65 5.75 9.39 -10.51
N ASP A 66 5.63 9.40 -11.84
CA ASP A 66 5.83 10.61 -12.62
C ASP A 66 4.69 11.60 -12.38
N CYS A 67 5.00 12.89 -12.36
CA CYS A 67 4.03 13.96 -12.21
C CYS A 67 4.40 15.17 -13.08
N SER A 68 3.47 16.10 -13.26
CA SER A 68 3.73 17.36 -13.95
C SER A 68 3.90 18.47 -12.92
N LEU A 69 5.08 19.09 -12.87
CA LEU A 69 5.29 20.30 -12.09
C LEU A 69 4.59 21.48 -12.76
N ASN A 70 4.73 21.57 -14.08
CA ASN A 70 4.02 22.49 -14.96
C ASN A 70 3.95 21.89 -16.38
N PRO A 71 3.20 22.50 -17.32
CA PRO A 71 3.06 21.95 -18.68
C PRO A 71 4.37 21.73 -19.45
N ALA A 72 5.48 22.38 -19.05
CA ALA A 72 6.78 22.26 -19.70
C ALA A 72 7.75 21.32 -18.96
N TRP A 73 7.51 21.01 -17.68
CA TRP A 73 8.43 20.33 -16.77
C TRP A 73 7.78 19.11 -16.11
N THR A 74 8.45 17.96 -16.27
CA THR A 74 8.12 16.75 -15.53
C THR A 74 8.75 16.78 -14.15
N GLY A 75 8.11 16.09 -13.22
CA GLY A 75 8.58 15.84 -11.87
C GLY A 75 8.39 14.39 -11.49
N ARG A 76 8.83 14.06 -10.29
CA ARG A 76 8.52 12.79 -9.61
C ARG A 76 7.91 13.07 -8.26
N ARG A 77 7.01 12.21 -7.83
CA ARG A 77 6.50 12.16 -6.45
C ARG A 77 6.85 10.82 -5.84
N VAL A 78 7.17 10.80 -4.55
CA VAL A 78 7.28 9.58 -3.77
C VAL A 78 6.09 9.56 -2.83
N SER A 79 5.40 8.42 -2.76
CA SER A 79 4.27 8.23 -1.86
C SER A 79 4.34 6.87 -1.17
N ARG A 80 3.74 6.78 0.01
CA ARG A 80 3.54 5.51 0.69
C ARG A 80 2.22 5.53 1.44
N ASP A 81 1.45 4.48 1.26
CA ASP A 81 0.13 4.34 1.88
C ASP A 81 0.23 3.44 3.11
N LEU A 82 -0.48 3.80 4.18
CA LEU A 82 -0.76 2.97 5.34
C LEU A 82 -2.26 2.67 5.31
N THR A 83 -2.62 1.38 5.16
CA THR A 83 -4.01 0.95 5.28
C THR A 83 -4.33 0.65 6.74
N VAL A 84 -5.42 1.20 7.25
CA VAL A 84 -5.92 0.98 8.62
C VAL A 84 -7.29 0.33 8.53
N TYR A 85 -7.44 -0.83 9.18
CA TYR A 85 -8.66 -1.64 9.21
C TYR A 85 -9.33 -1.47 10.56
N VAL A 86 -10.50 -0.86 10.57
CA VAL A 86 -11.22 -0.43 11.76
C VAL A 86 -12.59 -1.13 11.84
N PRO A 87 -13.16 -1.28 13.05
CA PRO A 87 -14.55 -1.68 13.20
C PRO A 87 -15.52 -0.69 12.53
N GLU A 88 -16.74 -1.15 12.25
CA GLU A 88 -17.79 -0.28 11.73
C GLU A 88 -18.06 0.91 12.67
N GLY A 89 -18.05 2.13 12.11
CA GLY A 89 -18.31 3.35 12.86
C GLY A 89 -17.11 3.93 13.60
N ASP A 90 -15.96 3.25 13.59
CA ASP A 90 -14.76 3.69 14.31
C ASP A 90 -13.80 4.53 13.45
N ALA A 91 -14.17 4.87 12.21
CA ALA A 91 -13.32 5.63 11.29
C ALA A 91 -12.82 6.95 11.90
N GLN A 92 -13.71 7.71 12.54
CA GLN A 92 -13.35 8.97 13.19
C GLN A 92 -12.43 8.75 14.39
N ALA A 93 -12.75 7.79 15.24
CA ALA A 93 -11.93 7.47 16.41
C ALA A 93 -10.51 7.01 16.03
N ALA A 94 -10.37 6.31 14.90
CA ALA A 94 -9.09 5.91 14.35
C ALA A 94 -8.27 7.10 13.84
N LEU A 95 -8.87 8.01 13.06
CA LEU A 95 -8.19 9.21 12.60
C LEU A 95 -7.82 10.15 13.76
N ASP A 96 -8.70 10.32 14.74
CA ASP A 96 -8.41 11.10 15.95
C ASP A 96 -7.27 10.48 16.76
N GLY A 97 -7.24 9.15 16.90
CA GLY A 97 -6.12 8.42 17.54
C GLY A 97 -4.80 8.61 16.82
N ILE A 98 -4.80 8.54 15.47
CA ILE A 98 -3.61 8.78 14.66
C ILE A 98 -3.13 10.22 14.82
N THR A 99 -4.02 11.22 14.76
CA THR A 99 -3.60 12.62 14.94
C THR A 99 -3.02 12.89 16.33
N ALA A 100 -3.59 12.31 17.39
CA ALA A 100 -3.07 12.40 18.74
C ALA A 100 -1.70 11.69 18.93
N GLY A 101 -1.42 10.67 18.13
CA GLY A 101 -0.15 9.93 18.17
C GLY A 101 0.96 10.52 17.29
N LEU A 102 0.63 11.40 16.35
CA LEU A 102 1.62 12.07 15.51
C LEU A 102 2.37 13.16 16.30
N PRO A 103 3.63 13.48 15.93
CA PRO A 103 4.37 14.57 16.58
C PRO A 103 3.61 15.90 16.50
N ASP A 104 3.56 16.67 17.60
CA ASP A 104 2.89 17.98 17.65
C ASP A 104 3.37 18.95 16.55
N THR A 105 4.65 18.85 16.19
CA THR A 105 5.26 19.66 15.12
C THR A 105 4.62 19.43 13.74
N TYR A 106 3.88 18.33 13.56
CA TYR A 106 3.22 18.04 12.30
C TYR A 106 1.89 18.78 12.12
N GLY A 107 1.36 19.39 13.19
CA GLY A 107 0.09 20.13 13.13
C GLY A 107 -1.08 19.28 12.64
N ALA A 108 -1.12 18.00 13.03
CA ALA A 108 -2.12 17.05 12.56
C ALA A 108 -3.52 17.44 13.04
N SER A 109 -4.52 17.34 12.16
CA SER A 109 -5.92 17.59 12.49
C SER A 109 -6.88 16.77 11.64
N VAL A 110 -8.07 16.51 12.20
CA VAL A 110 -9.20 15.90 11.49
C VAL A 110 -10.30 16.94 11.32
N VAL A 111 -10.76 17.13 10.10
CA VAL A 111 -11.89 17.99 9.76
C VAL A 111 -13.07 17.13 9.36
N ALA A 112 -14.15 17.25 10.12
CA ALA A 112 -15.44 16.68 9.80
C ALA A 112 -16.24 17.64 8.90
N ALA A 113 -16.59 17.16 7.71
CA ALA A 113 -17.46 17.85 6.76
C ALA A 113 -18.80 17.12 6.63
N ARG A 114 -19.79 17.78 5.99
CA ARG A 114 -21.12 17.21 5.67
C ARG A 114 -21.80 16.55 6.89
N GLY A 115 -21.82 17.27 8.01
CA GLY A 115 -22.45 16.79 9.24
C GLY A 115 -21.76 15.59 9.87
N GLY A 116 -20.44 15.42 9.66
CA GLY A 116 -19.65 14.32 10.24
C GLY A 116 -19.55 13.08 9.36
N THR A 117 -20.21 13.05 8.21
CA THR A 117 -20.19 11.89 7.31
C THR A 117 -18.92 11.80 6.47
N GLN A 118 -18.24 12.93 6.24
CA GLN A 118 -16.97 12.98 5.52
C GLN A 118 -15.89 13.48 6.48
N LEU A 119 -14.79 12.74 6.54
CA LEU A 119 -13.64 12.99 7.40
C LEU A 119 -12.43 13.25 6.51
N SER A 120 -11.67 14.29 6.84
CA SER A 120 -10.39 14.59 6.19
C SER A 120 -9.33 14.78 7.26
N LEU A 121 -8.28 13.97 7.22
CA LEU A 121 -7.09 14.14 8.03
C LEU A 121 -6.04 14.89 7.21
N PHE A 122 -5.38 15.86 7.84
CA PHE A 122 -4.21 16.54 7.26
C PHE A 122 -3.13 16.74 8.33
N ALA A 123 -1.87 16.54 7.95
CA ALA A 123 -0.69 16.94 8.70
C ALA A 123 0.47 17.28 7.75
N ASP A 124 1.39 18.13 8.20
CA ASP A 124 2.63 18.48 7.48
C ASP A 124 3.85 17.99 8.27
N ALA A 125 4.51 16.95 7.78
CA ALA A 125 5.68 16.38 8.45
C ALA A 125 6.96 17.22 8.32
N GLY A 126 6.85 18.43 7.75
CA GLY A 126 7.97 19.26 7.36
C GLY A 126 8.60 18.78 6.05
N GLY A 127 9.46 19.62 5.47
CA GLY A 127 10.13 19.27 4.22
C GLY A 127 9.17 19.09 3.04
N PHE A 128 7.95 19.64 3.12
CA PHE A 128 6.85 19.47 2.16
C PHE A 128 6.40 17.99 2.04
N ILE A 129 6.38 17.26 3.16
CA ILE A 129 5.81 15.92 3.23
C ILE A 129 4.42 16.03 3.83
N ALA A 130 3.39 15.77 3.03
CA ALA A 130 2.00 15.75 3.49
C ALA A 130 1.64 14.37 4.04
N ILE A 131 0.84 14.34 5.10
CA ILE A 131 0.11 13.16 5.56
C ILE A 131 -1.37 13.48 5.42
N ASP A 132 -2.08 12.74 4.57
CA ASP A 132 -3.50 12.96 4.34
C ASP A 132 -4.31 11.67 4.38
N ALA A 133 -5.60 11.81 4.69
CA ALA A 133 -6.58 10.76 4.51
C ALA A 133 -7.94 11.38 4.20
N GLU A 134 -8.70 10.75 3.33
CA GLU A 134 -10.12 11.02 3.14
C GLU A 134 -10.90 9.75 3.46
N ALA A 135 -11.94 9.87 4.27
CA ALA A 135 -12.79 8.75 4.65
C ALA A 135 -14.22 9.20 4.88
N ARG A 136 -15.14 8.24 4.86
CA ARG A 136 -16.49 8.40 5.42
C ARG A 136 -16.52 7.85 6.83
N SER A 137 -17.44 8.35 7.64
CA SER A 137 -17.62 7.84 9.01
C SER A 137 -17.98 6.35 9.08
N SER A 138 -18.53 5.80 8.00
CA SER A 138 -18.88 4.38 7.87
C SER A 138 -17.78 3.49 7.29
N ASP A 139 -16.67 4.07 6.83
CA ASP A 139 -15.62 3.28 6.16
C ASP A 139 -14.87 2.41 7.19
N GLN A 140 -14.67 1.13 6.88
CA GLN A 140 -13.92 0.20 7.71
C GLN A 140 -12.45 0.05 7.25
N VAL A 141 -12.14 0.53 6.06
CA VAL A 141 -10.79 0.47 5.47
C VAL A 141 -10.36 1.89 5.13
N LEU A 142 -9.47 2.44 5.94
CA LEU A 142 -8.94 3.79 5.76
C LEU A 142 -7.58 3.73 5.08
N THR A 143 -7.31 4.65 4.16
CA THR A 143 -5.98 4.81 3.56
C THR A 143 -5.42 6.15 4.00
N VAL A 144 -4.35 6.10 4.79
CA VAL A 144 -3.58 7.28 5.17
C VAL A 144 -2.33 7.33 4.31
N ARG A 145 -2.17 8.39 3.52
CA ARG A 145 -1.06 8.53 2.58
C ARG A 145 -0.03 9.50 3.13
N VAL A 146 1.23 9.14 2.99
CA VAL A 146 2.38 10.04 3.14
C VAL A 146 2.89 10.38 1.74
N ASP A 147 2.95 11.65 1.38
CA ASP A 147 3.28 12.10 0.04
C ASP A 147 4.30 13.23 0.03
N SER A 148 5.24 13.16 -0.92
CA SER A 148 6.27 14.20 -1.06
C SER A 148 5.82 15.44 -1.83
N GLY A 149 4.65 15.45 -2.44
CA GLY A 149 4.31 16.34 -3.53
C GLY A 149 5.12 16.04 -4.80
N CYS A 150 4.80 16.76 -5.89
CA CYS A 150 5.55 16.70 -7.13
C CYS A 150 6.85 17.51 -7.01
N ARG A 151 8.00 16.91 -7.37
CA ARG A 151 9.33 17.52 -7.21
C ARG A 151 10.19 17.38 -8.47
N PRO A 152 11.23 18.22 -8.63
CA PRO A 152 12.24 18.01 -9.65
C PRO A 152 12.80 16.58 -9.57
N PRO A 153 12.93 15.86 -10.70
CA PRO A 153 13.33 14.44 -10.71
C PRO A 153 14.83 14.25 -10.51
N THR A 154 15.56 15.31 -10.15
CA THR A 154 17.00 15.28 -9.91
C THR A 154 17.32 14.51 -8.62
N GLY A 155 18.50 13.91 -8.56
CA GLY A 155 18.91 13.09 -7.42
C GLY A 155 18.54 11.61 -7.56
N LYS A 156 19.22 10.76 -6.79
CA LYS A 156 18.96 9.32 -6.76
C LYS A 156 17.88 9.05 -5.74
N VAL A 157 16.86 8.30 -6.15
CA VAL A 157 15.85 7.74 -5.25
C VAL A 157 16.31 6.33 -4.91
N ASP A 158 16.66 6.13 -3.66
CA ASP A 158 16.79 4.80 -3.10
C ASP A 158 15.39 4.33 -2.73
N GLU A 159 14.87 3.31 -3.42
CA GLU A 159 13.54 2.74 -3.17
C GLU A 159 13.59 1.58 -2.16
N SER A 160 14.79 1.20 -1.68
CA SER A 160 14.95 0.06 -0.78
C SER A 160 14.43 0.37 0.62
N ASP A 161 13.68 -0.56 1.21
CA ASP A 161 13.27 -0.43 2.59
C ASP A 161 14.44 -0.78 3.54
N PRO A 162 14.46 -0.23 4.77
CA PRO A 162 15.39 -0.68 5.79
C PRO A 162 15.28 -2.19 6.01
N VAL A 163 16.37 -2.81 6.48
CA VAL A 163 16.39 -4.24 6.78
C VAL A 163 15.34 -4.55 7.85
N ALA A 164 14.36 -5.39 7.50
CA ALA A 164 13.42 -5.91 8.47
C ALA A 164 14.07 -7.02 9.32
N GLY A 165 13.62 -7.13 10.57
CA GLY A 165 13.91 -8.29 11.41
C GLY A 165 13.27 -9.59 10.86
N PRO A 166 13.43 -10.74 11.56
CA PRO A 166 12.86 -12.01 11.12
C PRO A 166 11.33 -11.94 11.03
N ALA A 167 10.74 -12.67 10.08
CA ALA A 167 9.29 -12.77 9.97
C ALA A 167 8.69 -13.34 11.28
N PRO A 168 7.57 -12.80 11.77
CA PRO A 168 6.95 -13.29 12.99
C PRO A 168 6.39 -14.70 12.81
N GLU A 169 6.38 -15.51 13.87
CA GLU A 169 5.84 -16.88 13.83
C GLU A 169 4.38 -16.90 13.39
N LEU A 170 3.62 -15.86 13.76
CA LEU A 170 2.23 -15.66 13.34
C LEU A 170 2.06 -15.60 11.83
N PHE A 171 3.04 -15.05 11.10
CA PHE A 171 3.03 -15.02 9.64
C PHE A 171 3.11 -16.44 9.05
N ALA A 172 4.06 -17.24 9.53
CA ALA A 172 4.22 -18.62 9.08
C ALA A 172 3.01 -19.49 9.46
N GLY A 173 2.48 -19.32 10.67
CA GLY A 173 1.31 -20.04 11.16
C GLY A 173 0.05 -19.72 10.35
N THR A 174 -0.21 -18.43 10.09
CA THR A 174 -1.38 -18.00 9.29
C THR A 174 -1.26 -18.49 7.86
N LEU A 175 -0.08 -18.38 7.24
CA LEU A 175 0.15 -18.87 5.88
C LEU A 175 -0.06 -20.39 5.78
N ALA A 176 0.44 -21.16 6.75
CA ALA A 176 0.23 -22.61 6.81
C ALA A 176 -1.26 -22.98 6.96
N ALA A 177 -2.00 -22.27 7.82
CA ALA A 177 -3.43 -22.51 8.02
C ALA A 177 -4.25 -22.24 6.75
N LEU A 178 -3.94 -21.17 6.03
CA LEU A 178 -4.63 -20.84 4.78
C LEU A 178 -4.33 -21.84 3.65
N THR A 179 -3.06 -22.25 3.52
CA THR A 179 -2.64 -23.17 2.45
C THR A 179 -3.10 -24.61 2.67
N ALA A 180 -3.10 -25.12 3.91
CA ALA A 180 -3.55 -26.48 4.23
C ALA A 180 -5.02 -26.73 3.85
N THR A 181 -5.84 -25.68 3.85
CA THR A 181 -7.26 -25.77 3.50
C THR A 181 -7.48 -25.83 1.98
N GLY A 182 -6.61 -25.18 1.19
CA GLY A 182 -6.70 -25.17 -0.27
C GLY A 182 -6.45 -26.56 -0.90
N ASP A 183 -5.50 -27.31 -0.34
CA ASP A 183 -5.12 -28.64 -0.84
C ASP A 183 -6.19 -29.72 -0.60
N GLN A 184 -7.12 -29.51 0.35
CA GLN A 184 -8.21 -30.45 0.62
C GLN A 184 -9.37 -30.36 -0.38
N ARG A 185 -9.35 -29.37 -1.29
CA ARG A 185 -10.28 -29.33 -2.42
C ARG A 185 -9.76 -30.24 -3.52
N GLU A 186 -9.70 -31.53 -3.21
CA GLU A 186 -9.51 -32.59 -4.19
C GLU A 186 -10.57 -32.38 -5.29
N PRO A 187 -10.19 -32.36 -6.58
CA PRO A 187 -11.13 -32.06 -7.65
C PRO A 187 -12.28 -33.04 -7.56
N SER A 188 -13.46 -32.56 -7.17
CA SER A 188 -14.70 -33.31 -7.24
C SER A 188 -14.74 -33.95 -8.61
N ALA A 189 -14.56 -35.26 -8.63
CA ALA A 189 -14.66 -36.10 -9.80
C ALA A 189 -16.12 -36.09 -10.25
N GLU A 190 -16.56 -34.98 -10.85
CA GLU A 190 -17.83 -34.89 -11.55
C GLU A 190 -17.62 -35.44 -12.96
N GLY A 191 -17.30 -36.74 -12.97
CA GLY A 191 -17.31 -37.60 -14.13
C GLY A 191 -18.22 -38.77 -13.82
N THR A 192 -19.53 -38.54 -13.86
CA THR A 192 -20.45 -39.67 -14.08
C THR A 192 -20.31 -40.04 -15.55
N PRO A 193 -19.82 -41.25 -15.90
CA PRO A 193 -19.77 -41.69 -17.28
C PRO A 193 -21.22 -41.96 -17.73
N GLY A 194 -21.77 -41.10 -18.57
CA GLY A 194 -23.01 -41.39 -19.28
C GLY A 194 -22.78 -42.53 -20.30
N PRO A 195 -23.66 -43.53 -20.37
CA PRO A 195 -23.55 -44.58 -21.38
C PRO A 195 -24.14 -44.11 -22.71
N GLY A 196 -23.37 -44.28 -23.80
CA GLY A 196 -23.90 -44.49 -25.15
C GLY A 196 -23.96 -43.29 -26.10
N GLY A 197 -23.14 -43.33 -27.16
CA GLY A 197 -23.26 -42.46 -28.33
C GLY A 197 -22.09 -42.63 -29.30
N GLU A 198 -22.29 -43.45 -30.34
CA GLU A 198 -21.31 -43.89 -31.34
C GLU A 198 -20.67 -42.83 -32.24
N SER A 199 -19.37 -43.05 -32.49
CA SER A 199 -18.59 -42.93 -33.74
C SER A 199 -18.76 -41.74 -34.70
N GLY A 200 -17.65 -40.98 -34.83
CA GLY A 200 -17.30 -40.21 -36.04
C GLY A 200 -15.83 -39.79 -36.01
N ALA A 201 -14.97 -40.56 -36.67
CA ALA A 201 -13.51 -40.41 -36.66
C ALA A 201 -13.00 -39.22 -37.51
N THR A 202 -11.92 -38.57 -37.05
CA THR A 202 -10.95 -37.87 -37.92
C THR A 202 -9.56 -37.96 -37.28
N PRO A 203 -8.52 -38.43 -37.99
CA PRO A 203 -7.15 -38.48 -37.47
C PRO A 203 -6.37 -37.20 -37.84
N GLY A 204 -5.69 -36.61 -36.85
CA GLY A 204 -4.78 -35.48 -37.03
C GLY A 204 -3.65 -35.56 -36.01
N SER A 205 -2.50 -36.00 -36.50
CA SER A 205 -1.24 -36.27 -35.80
C SER A 205 -0.55 -34.99 -35.31
N GLY A 206 0.12 -35.03 -34.15
CA GLY A 206 1.00 -33.94 -33.70
C GLY A 206 1.31 -33.97 -32.21
N SER A 207 2.14 -34.92 -31.78
CA SER A 207 2.64 -35.04 -30.41
C SER A 207 3.76 -34.04 -30.12
N GLU A 208 3.61 -33.23 -29.07
CA GLU A 208 4.73 -32.67 -28.30
C GLU A 208 4.35 -32.67 -26.80
N PRO A 209 5.06 -33.41 -25.94
CA PRO A 209 4.86 -33.35 -24.50
C PRO A 209 5.59 -32.11 -23.95
N GLY A 210 4.91 -30.97 -23.99
CA GLY A 210 5.29 -29.80 -23.21
C GLY A 210 5.07 -30.10 -21.74
N ALA A 211 6.11 -30.58 -21.05
CA ALA A 211 6.19 -30.62 -19.60
C ALA A 211 6.13 -29.18 -19.08
N GLY A 212 4.91 -28.65 -18.94
CA GLY A 212 4.59 -27.43 -18.23
C GLY A 212 4.79 -27.68 -16.74
N GLY A 213 6.05 -27.76 -16.32
CA GLY A 213 6.42 -27.74 -14.92
C GLY A 213 5.89 -26.43 -14.33
N ALA A 214 4.81 -26.52 -13.55
CA ALA A 214 4.49 -25.54 -12.54
C ALA A 214 5.58 -25.64 -11.46
N THR A 215 6.79 -25.18 -11.79
CA THR A 215 7.78 -24.78 -10.80
C THR A 215 7.20 -23.55 -10.12
N GLY A 216 6.34 -23.79 -9.13
CA GLY A 216 5.96 -22.79 -8.14
C GLY A 216 7.25 -22.30 -7.51
N SER A 217 7.82 -21.26 -8.10
CA SER A 217 8.94 -20.53 -7.52
C SER A 217 8.43 -20.10 -6.16
N LYS A 218 8.98 -20.69 -5.09
CA LYS A 218 8.78 -20.24 -3.71
C LYS A 218 9.41 -18.86 -3.62
N ALA A 219 8.74 -17.86 -4.21
CA ALA A 219 9.05 -16.48 -3.98
C ALA A 219 8.93 -16.28 -2.47
N GLY A 220 10.04 -15.90 -1.84
CA GLY A 220 10.02 -15.55 -0.43
C GLY A 220 9.00 -14.44 -0.16
N PRO A 221 8.64 -14.23 1.11
CA PRO A 221 7.69 -13.17 1.45
C PRO A 221 8.17 -11.82 0.93
N ARG A 222 7.25 -11.03 0.40
CA ARG A 222 7.50 -9.61 0.13
C ARG A 222 7.58 -8.90 1.47
N VAL A 223 8.63 -8.12 1.66
CA VAL A 223 8.84 -7.39 2.91
C VAL A 223 8.82 -5.90 2.63
N ARG A 224 8.12 -5.18 3.51
CA ARG A 224 7.99 -3.73 3.51
C ARG A 224 8.33 -3.22 4.90
N ALA A 225 9.20 -2.23 5.04
CA ALA A 225 9.67 -1.80 6.35
C ALA A 225 9.92 -0.29 6.45
N VAL A 226 9.87 0.23 7.68
CA VAL A 226 10.20 1.64 8.03
C VAL A 226 10.91 1.72 9.37
N THR A 227 11.83 2.67 9.49
CA THR A 227 12.48 3.01 10.76
C THR A 227 11.54 3.83 11.62
N CYS A 228 11.38 3.46 12.89
CA CYS A 228 10.52 4.21 13.81
C CYS A 228 11.28 5.36 14.49
N PRO A 229 10.59 6.47 14.88
CA PRO A 229 11.23 7.63 15.49
C PRO A 229 11.94 7.31 16.82
N THR A 230 11.42 6.35 17.59
CA THR A 230 11.99 5.89 18.86
C THR A 230 13.08 4.84 18.69
N GLY A 231 13.46 4.52 17.45
CA GLY A 231 14.35 3.41 17.11
C GLY A 231 13.59 2.14 16.74
N GLY A 232 14.31 1.16 16.20
CA GLY A 232 13.73 -0.09 15.71
C GLY A 232 13.11 0.01 14.32
N THR A 233 12.40 -1.03 13.92
CA THR A 233 11.80 -1.18 12.60
C THR A 233 10.43 -1.80 12.71
N ALA A 234 9.44 -1.19 12.04
CA ALA A 234 8.15 -1.79 11.78
C ALA A 234 8.17 -2.39 10.37
N ALA A 235 7.56 -3.56 10.19
CA ALA A 235 7.59 -4.25 8.91
C ALA A 235 6.30 -5.03 8.63
N THR A 236 5.85 -4.99 7.37
CA THR A 236 4.81 -5.86 6.82
C THR A 236 5.46 -6.96 5.99
N PHE A 237 5.14 -8.20 6.34
CA PHE A 237 5.49 -9.41 5.59
C PHE A 237 4.27 -9.88 4.83
N GLU A 238 4.41 -10.11 3.53
CA GLU A 238 3.31 -10.47 2.66
C GLU A 238 3.63 -11.73 1.85
N ALA A 239 2.69 -12.67 1.78
CA ALA A 239 2.78 -13.84 0.92
C ALA A 239 1.44 -14.17 0.27
N ASP A 240 1.54 -14.87 -0.85
CA ASP A 240 0.42 -15.53 -1.48
C ASP A 240 0.04 -16.79 -0.70
N ALA A 241 -1.23 -16.90 -0.35
CA ALA A 241 -1.80 -18.01 0.41
C ALA A 241 -2.66 -18.95 -0.46
N GLY A 242 -2.64 -18.78 -1.78
CA GLY A 242 -3.39 -19.60 -2.74
C GLY A 242 -4.66 -18.94 -3.26
N THR A 243 -5.56 -19.75 -3.80
CA THR A 243 -6.83 -19.29 -4.39
C THR A 243 -7.83 -18.88 -3.31
N ALA A 244 -8.57 -17.80 -3.56
CA ALA A 244 -9.68 -17.35 -2.72
C ALA A 244 -11.00 -17.94 -3.24
N ASP A 245 -11.79 -18.56 -2.36
CA ASP A 245 -13.23 -18.71 -2.61
C ASP A 245 -13.93 -17.46 -2.05
N PRO A 246 -14.75 -16.75 -2.84
CA PRO A 246 -15.48 -15.58 -2.35
C PRO A 246 -16.46 -15.89 -1.22
N ASP A 247 -16.89 -17.15 -1.06
CA ASP A 247 -17.84 -17.56 -0.02
C ASP A 247 -17.15 -18.10 1.25
N ASP A 248 -15.81 -18.13 1.28
CA ASP A 248 -15.07 -18.62 2.44
C ASP A 248 -15.18 -17.65 3.62
N ALA A 249 -15.63 -18.17 4.76
CA ALA A 249 -15.57 -17.46 6.05
C ALA A 249 -14.12 -17.09 6.42
N PRO A 250 -13.90 -16.13 7.34
CA PRO A 250 -12.57 -15.80 7.85
C PRO A 250 -11.82 -17.03 8.37
N ARG A 251 -10.82 -17.50 7.62
CA ARG A 251 -9.95 -18.63 7.99
C ARG A 251 -8.63 -18.14 8.56
N GLY A 252 -7.97 -18.98 9.36
CA GLY A 252 -6.68 -18.62 9.95
C GLY A 252 -6.76 -17.50 10.99
N VAL A 253 -7.96 -17.20 11.50
CA VAL A 253 -8.15 -16.42 12.72
C VAL A 253 -7.99 -17.39 13.90
N PRO A 254 -7.03 -17.18 14.81
CA PRO A 254 -6.86 -18.03 15.98
C PRO A 254 -8.12 -18.11 16.84
N ASP A 255 -8.35 -19.26 17.48
CA ASP A 255 -9.49 -19.46 18.36
C ASP A 255 -9.56 -18.39 19.46
N GLY A 256 -10.74 -17.81 19.65
CA GLY A 256 -10.98 -16.78 20.64
C GLY A 256 -10.61 -15.35 20.22
N LEU A 257 -10.10 -15.15 19.00
CA LEU A 257 -9.92 -13.81 18.43
C LEU A 257 -11.11 -13.43 17.54
N THR A 258 -11.62 -12.21 17.74
CA THR A 258 -12.63 -11.61 16.87
C THR A 258 -11.93 -10.72 15.84
N PRO A 259 -12.23 -10.85 14.54
CA PRO A 259 -11.74 -9.92 13.53
C PRO A 259 -12.14 -8.48 13.85
N VAL A 260 -11.21 -7.54 13.67
CA VAL A 260 -11.50 -6.09 13.75
C VAL A 260 -12.19 -5.59 12.49
N TRP A 261 -12.00 -6.31 11.37
CA TRP A 261 -12.63 -6.07 10.08
C TRP A 261 -12.92 -7.42 9.42
N SER A 262 -14.09 -7.55 8.80
CA SER A 262 -14.49 -8.76 8.06
C SER A 262 -15.51 -8.40 6.99
N GLU A 263 -15.11 -8.53 5.73
CA GLU A 263 -15.93 -8.29 4.54
C GLU A 263 -15.71 -9.41 3.51
N PRO A 264 -16.52 -9.52 2.44
CA PRO A 264 -16.27 -10.47 1.36
C PRO A 264 -14.88 -10.35 0.71
N GLY A 265 -14.24 -9.17 0.82
CA GLY A 265 -12.90 -8.91 0.31
C GLY A 265 -11.76 -9.38 1.21
N GLY A 266 -12.03 -9.80 2.44
CA GLY A 266 -11.01 -10.20 3.40
C GLY A 266 -11.38 -9.95 4.85
N TRP A 267 -10.42 -10.22 5.74
CA TRP A 267 -10.55 -9.96 7.16
C TRP A 267 -9.22 -9.49 7.74
N ALA A 268 -9.31 -8.81 8.87
CA ALA A 268 -8.15 -8.42 9.65
C ALA A 268 -8.40 -8.67 11.14
N TYR A 269 -7.34 -9.03 11.84
CA TYR A 269 -7.36 -9.17 13.30
C TYR A 269 -6.04 -8.68 13.88
N ARG A 270 -6.02 -8.51 15.20
CA ARG A 270 -4.85 -8.07 15.93
C ARG A 270 -4.51 -9.06 17.05
N ILE A 271 -3.23 -9.27 17.28
CA ILE A 271 -2.72 -10.02 18.42
C ILE A 271 -1.50 -9.28 18.99
N GLY A 272 -1.68 -8.65 20.16
CA GLY A 272 -0.69 -7.77 20.74
C GLY A 272 -0.29 -6.62 19.80
N ALA A 273 0.99 -6.57 19.44
CA ALA A 273 1.55 -5.56 18.54
C ALA A 273 1.52 -5.95 17.05
N GLU A 274 0.97 -7.12 16.72
CA GLU A 274 0.93 -7.63 15.34
C GLU A 274 -0.47 -7.48 14.74
N SER A 275 -0.52 -6.96 13.52
CA SER A 275 -1.73 -6.89 12.70
C SER A 275 -1.67 -7.95 11.62
N VAL A 276 -2.71 -8.78 11.52
CA VAL A 276 -2.86 -9.76 10.45
C VAL A 276 -3.99 -9.31 9.55
N VAL A 277 -3.72 -9.26 8.26
CA VAL A 277 -4.68 -8.90 7.22
C VAL A 277 -4.64 -9.98 6.16
N VAL A 278 -5.80 -10.53 5.83
CA VAL A 278 -5.96 -11.43 4.69
C VAL A 278 -6.89 -10.74 3.71
N THR A 279 -6.43 -10.53 2.47
CA THR A 279 -7.22 -9.90 1.41
C THR A 279 -7.34 -10.80 0.20
N ASN A 280 -8.47 -10.74 -0.50
CA ASN A 280 -8.63 -11.33 -1.82
C ASN A 280 -8.19 -10.33 -2.90
N GLN A 281 -7.08 -10.63 -3.58
CA GLN A 281 -6.54 -9.84 -4.68
C GLN A 281 -6.63 -10.62 -5.98
N GLY A 282 -7.69 -10.37 -6.76
CA GLY A 282 -7.87 -11.01 -8.06
C GLY A 282 -8.08 -12.53 -7.99
N GLY A 283 -8.82 -13.00 -6.98
CA GLY A 283 -9.07 -14.43 -6.75
C GLY A 283 -7.94 -15.14 -6.00
N ARG A 284 -6.99 -14.40 -5.43
CA ARG A 284 -5.84 -14.92 -4.68
C ARG A 284 -5.88 -14.39 -3.26
N LEU A 285 -5.75 -15.26 -2.27
CA LEU A 285 -5.59 -14.83 -0.88
C LEU A 285 -4.17 -14.32 -0.68
N VAL A 286 -4.06 -13.10 -0.18
CA VAL A 286 -2.79 -12.49 0.20
C VAL A 286 -2.82 -12.27 1.71
N VAL A 287 -1.91 -12.93 2.42
CA VAL A 287 -1.71 -12.74 3.85
C VAL A 287 -0.64 -11.67 4.06
N SER A 288 -0.94 -10.69 4.89
CA SER A 288 -0.03 -9.64 5.34
C SER A 288 0.04 -9.66 6.86
N VAL A 289 1.24 -9.73 7.44
CA VAL A 289 1.45 -9.53 8.88
C VAL A 289 2.33 -8.33 9.10
N THR A 290 1.79 -7.31 9.77
CA THR A 290 2.49 -6.08 10.14
C THR A 290 2.91 -6.14 11.59
N THR A 291 4.21 -6.00 11.80
CA THR A 291 4.83 -5.87 13.13
C THR A 291 4.91 -4.40 13.51
N GLY A 292 4.67 -4.12 14.79
CA GLY A 292 4.93 -2.81 15.39
C GLY A 292 6.41 -2.45 15.43
N CYS A 293 6.71 -1.28 16.01
CA CYS A 293 8.08 -0.79 16.16
C CYS A 293 8.84 -1.65 17.18
N ARG A 294 9.79 -2.48 16.72
CA ARG A 294 10.62 -3.35 17.57
C ARG A 294 12.10 -3.15 17.30
N ALA A 295 12.93 -3.36 18.32
CA ALA A 295 14.38 -3.42 18.14
C ALA A 295 14.73 -4.56 17.16
N GLY A 296 15.53 -4.23 16.13
CA GLY A 296 15.97 -5.17 15.10
C GLY A 296 17.12 -6.05 15.56
#